data_AF-A0A6S6XJU1-F1
#
_entry.id   AF-A0A6S6XJU1-F1
#
_cell.length_a   1.000
_cell.length_b   1.000
_cell.length_c   1.000
_cell.angle_alpha   90.00
_cell.angle_beta   90.00
_cell.angle_gamma   90.00
#
_symmetry.space_group_name_H-M   'P 1'
#
loop_
_entity.id
_entity.type
_entity.pdbx_description
1 polymer ?
#
loop_
_entity_poly.entity_id
_entity_poly.type
_entity_poly.pdbx_seq_one_letter_code
_entity_poly.pdbx_strand_id
1 'polypeptide(L)'
;MHIIRYSDDGFRPQYQSFHLAGIDYERNEYMKDFDSIPDHLKSVSLERHNRIIPFYKQHMDLFQYGVWAFIDGHKDNQALNHLRHKVPCWEADIDNNAVVVGVNWDHLMFIRDSECTVFGFYIPKQSMWSLKNIKRKV
;
A
#
# COMPACT_ATOMS: atom_id res chain seq x y z
N MET A 1 -10.32 11.53 9.61
CA MET A 1 -8.97 11.93 9.15
C MET A 1 -9.08 12.49 7.74
N HIS A 2 -8.27 13.49 7.38
CA HIS A 2 -8.27 14.05 6.03
C HIS A 2 -7.09 13.49 5.22
N ILE A 3 -7.36 13.03 4.00
CA ILE A 3 -6.38 12.33 3.16
C ILE A 3 -6.32 12.92 1.76
N ILE A 4 -5.16 12.76 1.10
CA ILE A 4 -4.93 13.15 -0.27
C ILE A 4 -4.41 12.00 -1.12
N ARG A 5 -4.67 12.08 -2.42
CA ARG A 5 -4.16 11.16 -3.44
C ARG A 5 -3.87 11.91 -4.73
N TYR A 6 -2.73 11.61 -5.34
CA TYR A 6 -2.36 12.12 -6.66
C TYR A 6 -2.73 11.07 -7.71
N SER A 7 -3.70 11.37 -8.57
CA SER A 7 -4.29 10.40 -9.52
C SER A 7 -5.17 11.10 -10.55
N ASP A 8 -5.17 10.62 -11.79
CA ASP A 8 -6.13 11.06 -12.81
C ASP A 8 -7.55 10.57 -12.49
N ASP A 9 -7.68 9.37 -11.91
CA ASP A 9 -8.97 8.75 -11.57
C ASP A 9 -9.45 9.05 -10.14
N GLY A 10 -8.78 9.96 -9.42
CA GLY A 10 -9.07 10.22 -8.00
C GLY A 10 -8.99 8.98 -7.12
N PHE A 11 -10.01 8.77 -6.29
CA PHE A 11 -10.14 7.61 -5.39
C PHE A 11 -10.87 6.43 -6.03
N ARG A 12 -10.80 6.25 -7.35
CA ARG A 12 -11.30 5.02 -7.99
C ARG A 12 -10.35 3.86 -7.66
N PRO A 13 -10.84 2.71 -7.15
CA PRO A 13 -9.99 1.54 -6.93
C PRO A 13 -9.31 1.07 -8.23
N GLN A 14 -8.01 0.84 -8.17
CA GLN A 14 -7.20 0.37 -9.30
C GLN A 14 -6.72 -1.06 -9.05
N TYR A 15 -6.66 -1.84 -10.12
CA TYR A 15 -6.10 -3.20 -10.07
C TYR A 15 -4.59 -3.14 -9.83
N GLN A 16 -4.09 -3.87 -8.83
CA GLN A 16 -2.72 -3.78 -8.37
C GLN A 16 -1.80 -4.81 -9.03
N SER A 17 -1.77 -4.86 -10.36
CA SER A 17 -1.04 -5.89 -11.12
C SER A 17 0.43 -6.05 -10.72
N PHE A 18 1.15 -4.93 -10.52
CA PHE A 18 2.55 -4.95 -10.13
C PHE A 18 2.78 -5.58 -8.74
N HIS A 19 1.99 -5.18 -7.74
CA HIS A 19 2.11 -5.72 -6.39
C HIS A 19 1.65 -7.19 -6.33
N LEU A 20 0.62 -7.55 -7.08
CA LEU A 20 0.16 -8.94 -7.19
C LEU A 20 1.22 -9.84 -7.81
N ALA A 21 1.99 -9.37 -8.79
CA ALA A 21 3.14 -10.10 -9.32
C ALA A 21 4.23 -10.32 -8.25
N GLY A 22 4.47 -9.31 -7.40
CA GLY A 22 5.36 -9.46 -6.24
C GLY A 22 4.88 -10.51 -5.24
N ILE A 23 3.58 -10.52 -4.91
CA ILE A 23 2.99 -11.56 -4.05
C ILE A 23 3.12 -12.95 -4.69
N ASP A 24 2.86 -13.05 -5.99
CA ASP A 24 2.96 -14.31 -6.73
C ASP A 24 4.40 -14.87 -6.72
N TYR A 25 5.38 -14.00 -6.95
CA TYR A 25 6.80 -14.34 -6.81
C TYR A 25 7.12 -14.88 -5.41
N GLU A 26 6.71 -14.14 -4.36
CA GLU A 26 6.94 -14.58 -2.98
C GLU A 26 6.33 -15.96 -2.73
N ARG A 27 5.13 -16.22 -3.24
CA ARG A 27 4.43 -17.48 -2.99
C ARG A 27 4.97 -18.68 -3.76
N ASN A 28 5.43 -18.48 -4.99
CA ASN A 28 5.66 -19.56 -5.95
C ASN A 28 7.11 -19.69 -6.43
N GLU A 29 7.87 -18.60 -6.41
CA GLU A 29 9.20 -18.53 -7.04
C GLU A 29 10.33 -18.28 -6.04
N TYR A 30 10.07 -17.57 -4.92
CA TYR A 30 11.10 -17.18 -3.95
C TYR A 30 12.01 -18.33 -3.51
N MET A 31 11.43 -19.48 -3.12
CA MET A 31 12.23 -20.62 -2.64
C MET A 31 13.06 -21.28 -3.74
N LYS A 32 12.67 -21.14 -5.01
CA LYS A 32 13.47 -21.64 -6.15
C LYS A 32 14.69 -20.76 -6.39
N ASP A 33 14.54 -19.46 -6.18
CA ASP A 33 15.60 -18.48 -6.36
C ASP A 33 16.47 -18.29 -5.10
N PHE A 34 16.11 -18.90 -3.97
CA PHE A 34 16.77 -18.68 -2.67
C PHE A 34 18.27 -18.95 -2.71
N ASP A 35 18.72 -19.98 -3.44
CA ASP A 35 20.13 -20.32 -3.54
C ASP A 35 20.94 -19.29 -4.35
N SER A 36 20.28 -18.48 -5.18
CA SER A 36 20.90 -17.39 -5.95
C SER A 36 21.10 -16.11 -5.14
N ILE A 37 20.48 -16.01 -3.96
CA ILE A 37 20.62 -14.86 -3.06
C ILE A 37 22.04 -14.86 -2.46
N PRO A 38 22.75 -13.72 -2.39
CA PRO A 38 24.05 -13.66 -1.71
C PRO A 38 23.98 -14.16 -0.27
N ASP A 39 24.94 -14.99 0.16
CA ASP A 39 24.88 -15.67 1.46
C ASP A 39 24.67 -14.73 2.65
N HIS A 40 25.29 -13.55 2.62
CA HIS A 40 25.15 -12.53 3.67
C HIS A 40 23.75 -11.90 3.76
N LEU A 41 22.89 -12.10 2.75
CA LEU A 41 21.50 -11.63 2.72
C LEU A 41 20.47 -12.75 2.93
N LYS A 42 20.88 -14.02 2.86
CA LYS A 42 19.96 -15.17 2.93
C LYS A 42 19.13 -15.17 4.21
N SER A 43 19.76 -14.92 5.36
CA SER A 43 19.06 -14.91 6.66
C SER A 43 17.98 -13.84 6.73
N VAL A 44 18.32 -12.59 6.39
CA VAL A 44 17.40 -11.44 6.41
C VAL A 44 16.28 -11.61 5.37
N SER A 45 16.63 -12.12 4.18
CA SER A 45 15.66 -12.41 3.14
C SER A 45 14.65 -13.47 3.58
N LEU A 46 15.14 -14.57 4.18
CA LEU A 46 14.30 -15.66 4.66
C LEU A 46 13.41 -15.22 5.82
N GLU A 47 13.93 -14.40 6.74
CA GLU A 47 13.16 -13.81 7.82
C GLU A 47 12.02 -12.94 7.28
N ARG A 48 12.30 -12.04 6.33
CA ARG A 48 11.27 -11.24 5.66
C ARG A 48 10.23 -12.15 5.00
N HIS A 49 10.65 -13.12 4.20
CA HIS A 49 9.76 -14.04 3.50
C HIS A 49 8.82 -14.78 4.47
N ASN A 50 9.38 -15.37 5.53
CA ASN A 50 8.62 -16.09 6.55
C ASN A 50 7.64 -15.18 7.31
N ARG A 51 7.94 -13.88 7.43
CA ARG A 51 7.04 -12.89 8.03
C ARG A 51 5.86 -12.55 7.10
N ILE A 52 6.11 -12.34 5.80
CA ILE A 52 5.09 -11.80 4.88
C ILE A 52 4.16 -12.87 4.28
N ILE A 53 4.65 -14.10 4.10
CA ILE A 53 3.84 -15.17 3.48
C ILE A 53 2.56 -15.50 4.26
N PRO A 54 2.60 -15.66 5.61
CA PRO A 54 1.38 -15.86 6.39
C PRO A 54 0.38 -14.72 6.20
N PHE A 55 0.87 -13.48 6.19
CA PHE A 55 0.05 -12.29 5.97
C PHE A 55 -0.64 -12.32 4.61
N TYR A 56 0.10 -12.60 3.53
CA TYR A 56 -0.48 -12.73 2.20
C TYR A 56 -1.55 -13.82 2.15
N LYS A 57 -1.27 -15.01 2.68
CA LYS A 57 -2.24 -16.12 2.70
C LYS A 57 -3.53 -15.75 3.41
N GLN A 58 -3.46 -14.99 4.51
CA GLN A 58 -4.61 -14.59 5.30
C GLN A 58 -5.43 -13.44 4.65
N HIS A 59 -4.78 -12.56 3.90
CA HIS A 59 -5.36 -11.28 3.47
C HIS A 59 -5.37 -11.07 1.95
N MET A 60 -5.30 -12.15 1.15
CA MET A 60 -5.21 -12.08 -0.32
C MET A 60 -6.30 -11.20 -0.97
N ASP A 61 -7.49 -11.16 -0.39
CA ASP A 61 -8.62 -10.41 -0.93
C ASP A 61 -8.39 -8.89 -0.91
N LEU A 62 -7.55 -8.38 0.01
CA LEU A 62 -7.28 -6.95 0.16
C LEU A 62 -6.42 -6.38 -0.98
N PHE A 63 -5.61 -7.21 -1.61
CA PHE A 63 -4.56 -6.76 -2.52
C PHE A 63 -5.00 -6.56 -3.97
N GLN A 64 -6.18 -7.08 -4.35
CA GLN A 64 -6.56 -7.09 -5.76
C GLN A 64 -6.87 -5.68 -6.30
N TYR A 65 -7.62 -4.90 -5.51
CA TYR A 65 -8.08 -3.56 -5.88
C TYR A 65 -8.00 -2.62 -4.70
N GLY A 66 -7.54 -1.40 -4.94
CA GLY A 66 -7.46 -0.37 -3.91
C GLY A 66 -6.73 0.87 -4.42
N VAL A 67 -6.37 1.75 -3.49
CA VAL A 67 -5.68 3.01 -3.78
C VAL A 67 -4.62 3.32 -2.73
N TRP A 68 -3.54 3.93 -3.18
CA TRP A 68 -2.55 4.59 -2.33
C TRP A 68 -2.98 6.00 -1.99
N ALA A 69 -2.84 6.39 -0.72
CA ALA A 69 -3.18 7.71 -0.23
C ALA A 69 -2.22 8.15 0.90
N PHE A 70 -2.32 9.42 1.26
CA PHE A 70 -1.50 10.08 2.27
C PHE A 70 -2.39 10.88 3.22
N ILE A 71 -1.95 11.07 4.46
CA ILE A 71 -2.59 12.02 5.37
C ILE A 71 -2.27 13.44 4.87
N ASP A 72 -3.28 14.29 4.72
CA ASP A 72 -3.05 15.68 4.29
C ASP A 72 -2.23 16.46 5.32
N GLY A 73 -1.39 17.38 4.86
CA GLY A 73 -0.51 18.17 5.73
C GLY A 73 0.76 17.45 6.21
N HIS A 74 0.87 16.15 6.01
CA HIS A 74 2.05 15.35 6.32
C HIS A 74 2.75 14.94 5.02
N LYS A 75 3.52 15.89 4.45
CA LYS A 75 4.19 15.71 3.16
C LYS A 75 5.67 15.36 3.36
N ASP A 76 6.03 14.11 3.08
CA ASP A 76 7.35 13.83 2.53
C ASP A 76 7.21 13.59 1.01
N ASN A 77 8.09 14.23 0.23
CA ASN A 77 8.06 14.19 -1.23
C ASN A 77 8.47 12.81 -1.80
N GLN A 78 9.04 11.92 -0.97
CA GLN A 78 9.42 10.57 -1.41
C GLN A 78 8.25 9.80 -2.04
N ALA A 79 7.04 9.98 -1.53
CA ALA A 79 5.89 9.21 -1.99
C ALA A 79 5.37 9.63 -3.37
N LEU A 80 5.86 10.74 -3.94
CA LEU A 80 5.55 11.18 -5.30
C LEU A 80 6.59 10.76 -6.33
N ASN A 81 7.71 10.15 -5.92
CA ASN A 81 8.82 9.80 -6.80
C ASN A 81 8.45 8.80 -7.92
N HIS A 82 7.32 8.11 -7.83
CA HIS A 82 6.86 7.16 -8.84
C HIS A 82 6.02 7.82 -9.97
N LEU A 83 5.58 9.08 -9.80
CA LEU A 83 4.78 9.77 -10.80
C LEU A 83 5.68 10.28 -11.95
N ARG A 84 5.44 9.78 -13.16
CA ARG A 84 6.19 10.19 -14.36
C ARG A 84 5.76 11.54 -14.95
N HIS A 85 4.59 12.02 -14.56
CA HIS A 85 4.01 13.29 -14.99
C HIS A 85 3.13 13.87 -13.88
N LYS A 86 2.78 15.15 -14.02
CA LYS A 86 1.87 15.81 -13.07
C LYS A 86 0.46 15.27 -13.23
N VAL A 87 -0.12 14.81 -12.13
CA VAL A 87 -1.52 14.35 -12.05
C VAL A 87 -2.31 15.21 -11.07
N PRO A 88 -3.65 15.27 -11.17
CA PRO A 88 -4.50 15.98 -10.22
C PRO A 88 -4.32 15.48 -8.78
N CYS A 89 -4.44 16.41 -7.83
CA CYS A 89 -4.57 16.09 -6.41
C CYS A 89 -6.06 15.99 -6.06
N TRP A 90 -6.41 14.92 -5.35
CA TRP A 90 -7.74 14.67 -4.81
C TRP A 90 -7.66 14.59 -3.31
N GLU A 91 -8.75 14.97 -2.64
CA GLU A 91 -8.89 14.89 -1.20
C GLU A 91 -10.19 14.19 -0.80
N ALA A 92 -10.17 13.59 0.38
CA ALA A 92 -11.30 12.90 0.97
C ALA A 92 -11.16 12.87 2.51
N ASP A 93 -12.29 12.65 3.18
CA ASP A 93 -12.31 12.29 4.59
C ASP A 93 -12.44 10.77 4.73
N ILE A 94 -11.77 10.20 5.73
CA ILE A 94 -11.83 8.78 6.06
C ILE A 94 -12.02 8.57 7.55
N ASP A 95 -12.68 7.49 7.94
CA ASP A 95 -12.85 7.11 9.34
C ASP A 95 -11.49 6.90 10.03
N ASN A 96 -11.32 7.42 11.25
CA ASN A 96 -10.09 7.26 12.03
C ASN A 96 -9.80 5.80 12.41
N ASN A 97 -10.81 4.93 12.36
CA ASN A 97 -10.70 3.49 12.60
C ASN A 97 -10.68 2.69 11.30
N ALA A 98 -10.53 3.33 10.14
CA ALA A 98 -10.38 2.62 8.88
C ALA A 98 -9.10 1.77 8.92
N VAL A 99 -9.27 0.49 8.57
CA VAL A 99 -8.16 -0.46 8.43
C VAL A 99 -7.52 -0.28 7.06
N VAL A 100 -6.21 -0.09 7.06
CA VAL A 100 -5.37 0.13 5.89
C VAL A 100 -4.19 -0.85 5.92
N VAL A 101 -3.44 -0.93 4.83
CA VAL A 101 -2.28 -1.80 4.69
C VAL A 101 -1.01 -0.94 4.68
N GLY A 102 0.01 -1.41 5.41
CA GLY A 102 1.37 -0.84 5.44
C GLY A 102 1.99 -0.69 4.06
N VAL A 103 2.95 0.22 3.91
CA VAL A 103 3.58 0.50 2.61
C VAL A 103 4.34 -0.68 2.03
N ASN A 104 4.83 -1.57 2.90
CA ASN A 104 5.51 -2.81 2.51
C ASN A 104 4.55 -3.97 2.25
N TRP A 105 3.24 -3.74 2.37
CA TRP A 105 2.20 -4.74 2.17
C TRP A 105 2.33 -5.96 3.11
N ASP A 106 2.90 -5.79 4.30
CA ASP A 106 3.21 -6.90 5.20
C ASP A 106 2.41 -6.91 6.51
N HIS A 107 1.56 -5.91 6.73
CA HIS A 107 0.70 -5.85 7.91
C HIS A 107 -0.53 -4.95 7.69
N LEU A 108 -1.55 -5.15 8.53
CA LEU A 108 -2.69 -4.25 8.69
C LEU A 108 -2.41 -3.25 9.81
N MET A 109 -2.91 -2.04 9.63
CA MET A 109 -2.82 -0.97 10.62
C MET A 109 -4.08 -0.11 10.56
N PHE A 110 -4.27 0.73 11.59
CA PHE A 110 -5.29 1.77 11.54
C PHE A 110 -4.69 3.03 10.92
N ILE A 111 -5.51 3.82 10.24
CA ILE A 111 -5.01 5.06 9.61
C ILE A 111 -4.39 6.06 10.60
N ARG A 112 -4.78 5.97 11.88
CA ARG A 112 -4.20 6.78 12.96
C ARG A 112 -2.81 6.35 13.41
N ASP A 113 -2.33 5.21 12.94
CA ASP A 113 -1.02 4.70 13.33
C ASP A 113 0.07 5.55 12.69
N SER A 114 1.13 5.82 13.45
CA SER A 114 2.16 6.82 13.08
C SER A 114 2.83 6.56 11.73
N GLU A 115 2.90 5.30 11.29
CA GLU A 115 3.44 4.91 9.97
C GLU A 115 2.68 5.58 8.81
N CYS A 116 1.36 5.72 8.92
CA CYS A 116 0.51 6.34 7.89
C CYS A 116 0.89 7.80 7.61
N THR A 117 1.40 8.48 8.63
CA THR A 117 1.84 9.87 8.57
C THR A 117 3.16 10.02 7.80
N VAL A 118 4.01 9.00 7.82
CA VAL A 118 5.38 9.07 7.28
C VAL A 118 5.41 8.58 5.83
N PHE A 119 4.86 7.40 5.55
CA PHE A 119 5.09 6.72 4.27
C PHE A 119 3.86 6.69 3.34
N GLY A 120 2.69 7.09 3.86
CA GLY A 120 1.41 6.82 3.22
C GLY A 120 0.92 5.41 3.52
N PHE A 121 -0.15 5.00 2.85
CA PHE A 121 -0.82 3.72 3.13
C PHE A 121 -1.68 3.30 1.95
N TYR A 122 -1.95 2.00 1.89
CA TYR A 122 -2.84 1.42 0.89
C TYR A 122 -4.22 1.18 1.49
N ILE A 123 -5.25 1.72 0.83
CA ILE A 123 -6.66 1.53 1.17
C ILE A 123 -7.20 0.42 0.25
N PRO A 124 -7.44 -0.80 0.77
CA PRO A 124 -8.07 -1.85 -0.01
C PRO A 124 -9.51 -1.46 -0.34
N LYS A 125 -10.04 -1.94 -1.48
CA LYS A 125 -11.40 -1.63 -1.95
C LYS A 125 -12.47 -1.86 -0.87
N GLN A 126 -12.30 -2.90 -0.06
CA GLN A 126 -13.15 -3.27 1.07
C GLN A 126 -13.19 -2.21 2.19
N SER A 127 -12.18 -1.34 2.31
CA SER A 127 -12.14 -0.25 3.30
C SER A 127 -12.58 1.09 2.73
N MET A 128 -12.75 1.19 1.40
CA MET A 128 -13.06 2.45 0.72
C MET A 128 -14.49 2.96 0.96
N TRP A 129 -15.40 2.15 1.50
CA TRP A 129 -16.74 2.60 1.90
C TRP A 129 -16.70 3.68 3.00
N SER A 130 -15.59 3.76 3.74
CA SER A 130 -15.38 4.77 4.79
C SER A 130 -14.99 6.14 4.24
N LEU A 131 -14.72 6.26 2.94
CA LEU A 131 -14.38 7.52 2.28
C LEU A 131 -15.61 8.42 2.09
N LYS A 132 -15.45 9.69 2.42
CA LYS A 132 -16.48 10.75 2.32
C LYS A 132 -15.89 12.00 1.69
N ASN A 133 -16.77 12.88 1.21
CA ASN A 133 -16.41 14.22 0.73
C ASN A 133 -15.31 14.23 -0.36
N ILE A 134 -15.28 13.19 -1.20
CA ILE A 134 -14.27 13.05 -2.25
C ILE A 134 -14.42 14.19 -3.25
N LYS A 135 -13.34 14.95 -3.45
CA LYS A 135 -13.30 16.03 -4.44
C LYS A 135 -11.88 16.31 -4.91
N ARG A 136 -11.77 17.01 -6.03
CA ARG A 136 -10.48 17.49 -6.54
C ARG A 136 -10.01 18.67 -5.68
N LYS A 137 -8.74 18.64 -5.25
CA LYS A 137 -8.10 19.74 -4.54
C LYS A 137 -7.72 20.82 -5.56
N VAL A 138 -8.22 22.04 -5.35
CA VAL A 138 -7.99 23.20 -6.22
C VAL A 138 -6.63 23.81 -5.90
#